data_AF-A0A6A0H912-F1
#
_entry.id   AF-A0A6A0H912-F1
#
_cell.length_a   1.000
_cell.length_b   1.000
_cell.length_c   1.000
_cell.angle_alpha   90.00
_cell.angle_beta   90.00
_cell.angle_gamma   90.00
#
_symmetry.space_group_name_H-M   'P 1'
#
loop_
_entity.id
_entity.type
_entity.pdbx_description
1 polymer ?
#
loop_
_entity_poly.entity_id
_entity_poly.type
_entity_poly.pdbx_seq_one_letter_code
_entity_poly.pdbx_strand_id
1 'polypeptide(L)'
;MRLVCAVTRYEGTSLHLRSVTRSDMGAYLCIASNGVPPTVSKRTELSVQFSPTVVVPNQLMSAPLGTSVTLRCRTEAFPKAVTYWRYQGNMIMSNEKYSLTEEQEHYRTTVMLTVNHVSMCS
;
A
#
# COMPACT_ATOMS: atom_id res chain seq x y z
N MET A 1 -12.14 -20.91 -10.81
CA MET A 1 -11.92 -21.53 -9.49
C MET A 1 -10.57 -21.02 -8.96
N ARG A 2 -10.57 -19.97 -8.13
CA ARG A 2 -9.33 -19.41 -7.56
C ARG A 2 -8.92 -20.27 -6.37
N LEU A 3 -7.76 -20.91 -6.47
CA LEU A 3 -7.11 -21.65 -5.40
C LEU A 3 -6.80 -20.67 -4.26
N VAL A 4 -7.41 -20.89 -3.09
CA VAL A 4 -6.94 -20.27 -1.85
C VAL A 4 -5.67 -21.04 -1.47
N CYS A 5 -4.52 -20.35 -1.42
CA CYS A 5 -3.23 -20.93 -1.04
C CYS A 5 -3.34 -21.72 0.28
N ALA A 6 -2.50 -22.76 0.41
CA ALA A 6 -2.40 -23.61 1.58
C ALA A 6 -2.52 -22.82 2.88
N VAL A 7 -3.59 -23.08 3.64
CA VAL A 7 -3.84 -22.43 4.93
C VAL A 7 -2.92 -23.10 5.95
N THR A 8 -1.97 -22.35 6.50
CA THR A 8 -1.14 -22.81 7.61
C THR A 8 -2.04 -23.02 8.82
N ARG A 9 -2.16 -24.27 9.29
CA ARG A 9 -3.00 -24.64 10.44
C ARG A 9 -2.13 -24.85 11.67
N TYR A 10 -2.52 -24.26 12.78
CA TYR A 10 -1.86 -24.42 14.08
C TYR A 10 -2.88 -24.95 15.08
N GLU A 11 -2.50 -26.00 15.83
CA GLU A 11 -3.35 -26.60 16.86
C GLU A 11 -2.93 -26.08 18.24
N GLY A 12 -3.86 -25.46 18.95
CA GLY A 12 -3.65 -24.95 20.28
C GLY A 12 -4.62 -23.84 20.64
N THR A 13 -4.65 -23.48 21.91
CA THR A 13 -5.49 -22.39 22.43
C THR A 13 -4.83 -21.01 22.27
N SER A 14 -3.51 -20.96 22.07
CA SER A 14 -2.74 -19.74 21.85
C SER A 14 -1.78 -19.87 20.66
N LEU A 15 -1.78 -18.86 19.80
CA LEU A 15 -0.81 -18.72 18.69
C LEU A 15 0.17 -17.59 19.04
N HIS A 16 1.45 -17.93 19.16
CA HIS A 16 2.52 -16.96 19.43
C HIS A 16 3.34 -16.70 18.17
N LEU A 17 3.16 -15.52 17.59
CA LEU A 17 3.96 -15.06 16.45
C LEU A 17 5.14 -14.23 16.97
N ARG A 18 6.37 -14.59 16.58
CA ARG A 18 7.59 -13.87 16.92
C ARG A 18 8.18 -13.24 15.67
N SER A 19 8.78 -12.06 15.80
CA SER A 19 9.39 -11.33 14.68
C SER A 19 8.45 -11.14 13.49
N VAL A 20 7.23 -10.67 13.78
CA VAL A 20 6.20 -10.43 12.76
C VAL A 20 6.65 -9.44 11.71
N THR A 21 6.23 -9.69 10.48
CA THR A 21 6.53 -8.92 9.28
C THR A 21 5.23 -8.51 8.59
N ARG A 22 5.31 -7.59 7.64
CA ARG A 22 4.14 -7.16 6.84
C ARG A 22 3.48 -8.30 6.04
N SER A 23 4.20 -9.39 5.76
CA SER A 23 3.61 -10.59 5.13
C SER A 23 2.76 -11.42 6.08
N ASP A 24 2.89 -11.23 7.39
CA ASP A 24 2.05 -11.90 8.39
C ASP A 24 0.73 -11.16 8.63
N MET A 25 0.57 -9.94 8.09
CA MET A 25 -0.67 -9.19 8.17
C MET A 25 -1.81 -9.93 7.46
N GLY A 26 -3.01 -9.84 8.02
CA GLY A 26 -4.20 -10.39 7.41
C GLY A 26 -5.18 -10.97 8.41
N ALA A 27 -6.13 -11.73 7.88
CA ALA A 27 -7.17 -12.36 8.67
C ALA A 27 -6.74 -13.73 9.16
N TYR A 28 -6.78 -13.92 10.48
CA TYR A 28 -6.60 -15.18 11.17
C TYR A 28 -7.97 -15.70 11.61
N LEU A 29 -8.17 -17.01 11.50
CA LEU A 29 -9.40 -17.67 11.92
C LEU A 29 -9.10 -18.60 13.11
N CYS A 30 -9.64 -18.27 14.27
CA CYS A 30 -9.64 -19.18 15.41
C CYS A 30 -10.83 -20.12 15.27
N ILE A 31 -10.57 -21.43 15.19
CA ILE A 31 -11.60 -22.46 15.00
C ILE A 31 -11.68 -23.30 16.27
N ALA A 32 -12.87 -23.44 16.84
CA ALA A 32 -13.12 -24.29 18.00
C ALA A 32 -14.09 -25.40 17.62
N SER A 33 -13.64 -26.65 17.78
CA SER A 33 -14.42 -27.85 17.47
C SER A 33 -14.28 -28.86 18.61
N ASN A 34 -15.40 -29.45 19.02
CA ASN A 34 -15.45 -30.58 19.95
C ASN A 34 -15.83 -31.89 19.24
N GLY A 35 -15.73 -31.93 17.91
CA GLY A 35 -16.11 -33.08 17.08
C GLY A 35 -17.61 -33.21 16.80
N VAL A 36 -18.46 -32.37 17.40
CA VAL A 36 -19.90 -32.33 17.15
C VAL A 36 -20.25 -31.05 16.37
N PRO A 37 -20.88 -31.16 15.18
CA PRO A 37 -21.31 -29.98 14.43
C PRO A 37 -22.36 -29.14 15.19
N PRO A 38 -22.40 -27.80 14.98
CA PRO A 38 -21.53 -27.03 14.10
C PRO A 38 -20.22 -26.61 14.79
N THR A 39 -19.12 -26.70 14.03
CA THR A 39 -17.85 -26.07 14.45
C THR A 39 -17.99 -24.55 14.36
N VAL A 40 -17.48 -23.85 15.37
CA VAL A 40 -17.54 -22.39 15.44
C VAL A 40 -16.18 -21.77 15.13
N SER A 41 -16.19 -20.54 14.61
CA SER A 41 -14.96 -19.83 14.30
C SER A 41 -15.08 -18.33 14.55
N LYS A 42 -13.94 -17.69 14.85
CA LYS A 42 -13.83 -16.24 15.03
C LYS A 42 -12.71 -15.70 14.15
N ARG A 43 -13.02 -14.70 13.33
CA ARG A 43 -12.05 -13.97 12.51
C ARG A 43 -11.42 -12.84 13.32
N THR A 44 -10.11 -12.75 13.31
CA THR A 44 -9.31 -11.70 13.94
C THR A 44 -8.35 -11.13 12.90
N GLU A 45 -8.18 -9.82 12.85
CA GLU A 45 -7.27 -9.17 11.92
C GLU A 45 -5.94 -8.83 12.62
N LEU A 46 -4.84 -9.26 12.04
CA LEU A 46 -3.50 -8.89 12.46
C LEU A 46 -2.98 -7.77 11.56
N SER A 47 -2.68 -6.63 12.18
CA SER A 47 -2.03 -5.50 11.53
C SER A 47 -0.66 -5.28 12.13
N VAL A 48 0.35 -5.08 11.27
CA VAL A 48 1.73 -4.81 11.68
C VAL A 48 2.04 -3.37 11.30
N GLN A 49 2.53 -2.59 12.26
CA GLN A 49 2.92 -1.20 12.01
C GLN A 49 4.37 -1.14 11.56
N PHE A 50 4.64 -0.29 10.56
CA PHE A 50 6.00 -0.11 10.03
C PHE A 50 6.14 1.27 9.37
N SER A 51 7.38 1.76 9.34
CA SER A 51 7.70 3.06 8.75
C SER A 51 7.51 3.06 7.23
N PRO A 52 7.16 4.21 6.64
CA PRO A 52 6.98 4.30 5.19
C PRO A 52 8.24 3.96 4.42
N THR A 53 8.12 3.05 3.45
CA THR A 53 9.16 2.79 2.45
C THR A 53 8.73 3.39 1.13
N VAL A 54 9.62 4.11 0.44
CA VAL A 54 9.32 4.79 -0.82
C VAL A 54 10.08 4.12 -1.97
N VAL A 55 9.36 3.78 -3.04
CA VAL A 55 9.89 3.18 -4.27
C VAL A 55 9.51 4.06 -5.45
N VAL A 56 10.53 4.53 -6.18
CA VAL A 56 10.37 5.36 -7.37
C VAL A 56 10.81 4.55 -8.59
N PRO A 57 9.89 4.03 -9.42
CA PRO A 57 10.24 3.18 -10.56
C PRO A 57 11.08 3.90 -11.62
N ASN A 58 10.76 5.17 -11.88
CA ASN A 58 11.46 6.00 -12.87
C ASN A 58 12.03 7.23 -12.18
N GLN A 59 13.34 7.26 -11.97
CA GLN A 59 14.02 8.40 -11.33
C GLN A 59 14.30 9.55 -12.30
N LEU A 60 14.37 9.24 -13.60
CA LEU A 60 14.57 10.21 -14.67
C LEU A 60 13.48 10.04 -15.72
N MET A 61 12.83 11.14 -16.08
CA MET A 61 11.82 11.17 -17.11
C MET A 61 12.02 12.41 -17.99
N SER A 62 11.80 12.25 -19.28
CA SER A 62 11.81 13.33 -20.26
C SER A 62 10.46 13.37 -20.98
N ALA A 63 9.96 14.56 -21.26
CA ALA A 63 8.72 14.76 -22.00
C ALA A 63 8.90 15.89 -23.03
N PRO A 64 8.38 15.74 -24.25
CA PRO A 64 8.35 16.84 -25.21
C PRO A 64 7.54 18.03 -24.69
N LEU A 65 7.89 19.23 -25.14
CA LEU A 65 7.15 20.43 -24.79
C LEU A 65 5.68 20.33 -25.25
N GLY A 66 4.77 20.90 -24.46
CA GLY A 66 3.33 20.88 -24.71
C GLY A 66 2.62 19.57 -24.32
N THR A 67 3.35 18.48 -24.06
CA THR A 67 2.79 17.20 -23.63
C THR A 67 2.58 17.13 -22.11
N SER A 68 1.78 16.17 -21.63
CA SER A 68 1.64 15.91 -20.20
C SER A 68 2.46 14.69 -19.79
N VAL A 69 3.04 14.71 -18.59
CA VAL A 69 3.83 13.59 -18.04
C VAL A 69 3.38 13.27 -16.63
N THR A 70 3.30 11.98 -16.31
CA THR A 70 2.91 11.50 -14.97
C THR A 70 4.10 10.87 -14.27
N LEU A 71 4.51 11.48 -13.17
CA LEU A 71 5.46 10.93 -12.22
C LEU A 71 4.70 9.98 -11.29
N ARG A 72 5.26 8.78 -11.07
CA ARG A 72 4.67 7.76 -10.22
C ARG A 72 5.62 7.40 -9.09
N CYS A 73 5.11 7.38 -7.87
CA CYS A 73 5.82 6.91 -6.70
C CYS A 73 4.95 5.89 -5.95
N ARG A 74 5.57 4.88 -5.38
CA ARG A 74 4.91 3.85 -4.57
C ARG A 74 5.40 3.94 -3.14
N THR A 75 4.50 3.99 -2.19
CA THR A 75 4.81 3.96 -0.77
C THR A 75 4.20 2.73 -0.13
N GLU A 76 4.92 2.09 0.79
CA GLU A 76 4.39 1.03 1.64
C GLU A 76 4.45 1.50 3.09
N ALA A 77 3.31 1.57 3.78
CA ALA A 77 3.24 2.02 5.16
C ALA A 77 1.98 1.50 5.86
N PHE A 78 2.09 1.22 7.16
CA PHE A 78 0.92 1.03 8.01
C PHE A 78 1.17 1.64 9.41
N PRO A 79 0.30 2.54 9.91
CA PRO A 79 -0.86 3.15 9.23
C PRO A 79 -0.47 3.91 7.95
N LYS A 80 -1.47 4.26 7.13
CA LYS A 80 -1.26 4.97 5.87
C LYS A 80 -0.41 6.24 6.10
N ALA A 81 0.64 6.39 5.31
CA ALA A 81 1.51 7.57 5.37
C ALA A 81 0.83 8.81 4.77
N VAL A 82 1.18 9.98 5.29
CA VAL A 82 0.88 11.25 4.62
C VAL A 82 1.86 11.43 3.47
N THR A 83 1.35 11.65 2.26
CA THR A 83 2.15 11.78 1.04
C THR A 83 1.87 13.11 0.35
N TYR A 84 2.92 13.77 -0.12
CA TYR A 84 2.83 15.01 -0.89
C TYR A 84 4.00 15.10 -1.87
N TRP A 85 3.79 15.85 -2.95
CA TRP A 85 4.84 16.15 -3.91
C TRP A 85 5.50 17.49 -3.57
N ARG A 86 6.80 17.58 -3.81
CA ARG A 86 7.57 18.81 -3.62
C ARG A 86 8.47 19.07 -4.81
N TYR A 87 8.66 20.35 -5.13
CA TYR A 87 9.61 20.79 -6.14
C TYR A 87 10.34 22.04 -5.64
N GLN A 88 11.68 22.01 -5.68
CA GLN A 88 12.54 23.10 -5.21
C GLN A 88 12.19 23.60 -3.79
N GLY A 89 11.84 22.69 -2.89
CA GLY A 89 11.49 23.01 -1.50
C GLY A 89 10.03 23.39 -1.26
N ASN A 90 9.24 23.62 -2.31
CA ASN A 90 7.83 24.00 -2.19
C ASN A 90 6.91 22.79 -2.38
N MET A 91 5.84 22.73 -1.60
CA MET A 91 4.78 21.73 -1.78
C MET A 91 4.01 22.00 -3.07
N ILE A 92 3.77 20.96 -3.86
CA ILE A 92 2.93 21.03 -5.05
C ILE A 92 1.49 20.78 -4.63
N MET A 93 0.60 21.70 -5.01
CA MET A 93 -0.84 21.58 -4.85
C MET A 93 -1.49 21.34 -6.21
N SER A 94 -2.66 20.68 -6.21
CA SER A 94 -3.41 20.46 -7.45
C SER A 94 -3.91 21.79 -8.02
N ASN A 95 -3.72 21.98 -9.32
CA ASN A 95 -4.20 23.14 -10.10
C ASN A 95 -4.24 22.79 -11.60
N GLU A 96 -4.34 23.77 -12.49
CA GLU A 96 -4.34 23.54 -13.94
C GLU A 96 -3.03 22.90 -14.44
N LYS A 97 -1.90 23.24 -13.81
CA LYS A 97 -0.56 22.73 -14.18
C LYS A 97 -0.27 21.35 -13.59
N TYR A 98 -0.77 21.06 -12.40
CA TYR A 98 -0.46 19.86 -11.63
C TYR A 98 -1.73 19.11 -11.23
N SER A 99 -1.84 17.86 -11.64
CA SER A 99 -2.92 16.96 -11.20
C SER A 99 -2.36 15.89 -10.27
N LEU A 100 -2.92 15.81 -9.06
CA LEU A 100 -2.49 14.86 -8.02
C LEU A 100 -3.52 13.75 -7.87
N THR A 101 -3.08 12.50 -7.94
CA THR A 101 -3.93 11.33 -7.69
C THR A 101 -3.24 10.33 -6.79
N GLU A 102 -4.05 9.58 -6.04
CA GLU A 102 -3.60 8.58 -5.08
C GLU A 102 -4.48 7.33 -5.19
N GLU A 103 -3.85 6.17 -5.35
CA GLU A 103 -4.49 4.87 -5.38
C GLU A 103 -3.96 4.03 -4.21
N GLN A 104 -4.85 3.50 -3.38
CA GLN A 104 -4.47 2.72 -2.20
C GLN A 104 -4.89 1.26 -2.34
N GLU A 105 -3.97 0.35 -2.08
CA GLU A 105 -4.19 -1.08 -2.00
C GLU A 105 -3.54 -1.64 -0.72
N HIS A 106 -4.37 -1.94 0.29
CA HIS A 106 -3.91 -2.43 1.59
C HIS A 106 -2.92 -1.44 2.26
N TYR A 107 -1.67 -1.86 2.54
CA TYR A 107 -0.61 -1.00 3.05
C TYR A 107 0.21 -0.30 1.95
N ARG A 108 -0.13 -0.50 0.67
CA ARG A 108 0.54 0.12 -0.48
C ARG A 108 -0.27 1.31 -0.98
N THR A 109 0.43 2.37 -1.33
CA THR A 109 -0.15 3.55 -1.95
C THR A 109 0.66 3.90 -3.19
N THR A 110 0.01 4.06 -4.34
CA THR A 110 0.59 4.65 -5.53
C THR A 110 0.16 6.11 -5.61
N VAL A 111 1.11 7.04 -5.50
CA VAL A 111 0.89 8.46 -5.68
C VAL A 111 1.39 8.91 -7.05
N MET A 112 0.59 9.73 -7.71
CA MET A 112 0.86 10.20 -9.06
C MET A 112 0.78 11.73 -9.11
N LEU A 113 1.77 12.33 -9.76
CA LEU A 113 1.79 13.74 -10.10
C LEU A 113 1.83 13.85 -11.62
N THR A 114 0.77 14.36 -12.21
CA THR A 114 0.73 14.70 -13.63
C THR A 114 1.07 16.17 -13.79
N VAL A 115 2.12 16.46 -14.54
CA VAL A 115 2.47 17.82 -14.98
C VAL A 115 1.86 18.01 -16.36
N ASN A 116 0.93 18.96 -16.47
CA ASN A 116 0.22 19.26 -17.70
C ASN A 116 1.02 20.23 -18.58
N HIS A 117 0.99 20.03 -19.89
CA HIS A 117 1.60 20.91 -20.89
C HIS A 117 3.02 21.36 -20.51
N VAL A 118 3.96 20.41 -20.46
CA VAL A 118 5.35 20.62 -20.07
C VAL A 118 5.93 21.80 -20.85
N SER A 119 6.52 22.72 -20.12
CA SER A 119 7.11 23.96 -20.62
C SER A 119 8.57 24.01 -20.18
N MET A 120 9.41 24.74 -20.92
CA MET A 120 10.79 24.96 -20.47
C MET A 120 10.77 25.69 -19.12
N CYS A 121 11.67 25.30 -18.22
CA CYS A 121 11.88 26.05 -16.98
C CYS A 121 12.50 27.41 -17.35
N SER A 122 11.81 28.48 -16.97
CA SER A 122 12.31 29.87 -17.03
C SER A 122 13.24 30.17 -15.86
#